data_AF-A0A958D388-F1
#
_entry.id   AF-A0A958D388-F1
#
_cell.length_a   1.000
_cell.length_b   1.000
_cell.length_c   1.000
_cell.angle_alpha   90.00
_cell.angle_beta   90.00
_cell.angle_gamma   90.00
#
_symmetry.space_group_name_H-M   'P 1'
#
loop_
_entity.id
_entity.type
_entity.pdbx_description
1 polymer ?
#
loop_
_entity_poly.entity_id
_entity_poly.type
_entity_poly.pdbx_seq_one_letter_code
_entity_poly.pdbx_strand_id
1 'polypeptide(L)'
;MADFEAALARAQQTNGSERLAALQAATMVYQGTLAPDCYDDWIQGERERLAQQYLAALEQGMLLHEERRSYGEAIDWARRLLAADPLHEATYRRLMRLHALNNDRVAAMRVYHTCASTLEKELGVAPGAATRELYERLVHVTGDGVAPGRARDSGVGLVGRQHEWQTLQAAWRTAARGAVQCVVLSGEAGIGKTRLAEEMAHWAGQQGISAALTRAYAAGRDLAYAALVECLRSEPVMPLVRRLDPVWRTELARLLPELNAEDPTLAQPEPLTERWQRQRLFEALARVFVHGNRPFVLALDDLQWVSNETLEWLSFLVRFEPRARLLVIGCLRSDEIDAGHPVSNLLLDLRGAGLLTELVLAPLSPEETRTLADQLTERAIDSAAAQTLYSFTEGNPLFVVETVRADLGAHEL
;
A
#
# COMPACT_ATOMS: atom_id res chain seq x y z
N MET A 1 -3.68 -27.31 36.74
CA MET A 1 -2.53 -26.98 37.61
C MET A 1 -1.47 -28.07 37.52
N ALA A 2 -1.63 -29.19 38.22
CA ALA A 2 -0.65 -30.29 38.23
C ALA A 2 -0.32 -30.82 36.81
N ASP A 3 -1.32 -30.98 35.95
CA ASP A 3 -1.12 -31.49 34.58
C ASP A 3 -0.40 -30.48 33.67
N PHE A 4 -0.58 -29.18 33.89
CA PHE A 4 0.10 -28.11 33.15
C PHE A 4 1.59 -28.07 33.52
N GLU A 5 1.89 -28.09 34.82
CA GLU A 5 3.27 -28.06 35.31
C GLU A 5 4.01 -29.35 34.99
N ALA A 6 3.34 -30.51 35.04
CA ALA A 6 3.91 -31.79 34.63
C ALA A 6 4.27 -31.80 33.14
N ALA A 7 3.40 -31.23 32.28
CA ALA A 7 3.67 -31.10 30.85
C ALA A 7 4.85 -30.14 30.57
N LEU A 8 4.97 -29.03 31.29
CA LEU A 8 6.12 -28.11 31.20
C LEU A 8 7.42 -28.76 31.67
N ALA A 9 7.40 -29.49 32.79
CA ALA A 9 8.57 -30.21 33.29
C ALA A 9 9.04 -31.28 32.29
N ARG A 10 8.10 -31.97 31.62
CA ARG A 10 8.42 -32.91 30.54
C ARG A 10 9.02 -32.21 29.33
N ALA A 11 8.54 -31.02 28.96
CA ALA A 11 9.12 -30.23 27.88
C ALA A 11 10.57 -29.80 28.15
N GLN A 12 10.94 -29.54 29.41
CA GLN A 12 12.32 -29.20 29.79
C GLN A 12 13.29 -30.38 29.70
N GLN A 13 12.79 -31.62 29.86
CA GLN A 13 13.60 -32.84 29.85
C GLN A 13 13.69 -33.51 28.47
N THR A 14 12.96 -33.01 27.49
CA THR A 14 12.86 -33.58 26.14
C THR A 14 13.44 -32.63 25.10
N ASN A 15 13.79 -33.15 23.93
CA ASN A 15 14.36 -32.38 22.82
C ASN A 15 13.53 -32.55 21.55
N GLY A 16 13.60 -31.58 20.65
CA GLY A 16 12.99 -31.69 19.32
C GLY A 16 11.48 -31.96 19.37
N SER A 17 11.02 -33.00 18.68
CA SER A 17 9.60 -33.32 18.48
C SER A 17 8.86 -33.64 19.77
N GLU A 18 9.52 -34.34 20.70
CA GLU A 18 8.95 -34.70 22.00
C GLU A 18 8.73 -33.46 22.88
N ARG A 19 9.65 -32.49 22.81
CA ARG A 19 9.50 -31.19 23.49
C ARG A 19 8.33 -30.41 22.94
N LEU A 20 8.18 -30.38 21.61
CA LEU A 20 7.05 -29.69 20.98
C LEU A 20 5.71 -30.32 21.39
N ALA A 21 5.60 -31.65 21.38
CA ALA A 21 4.39 -32.35 21.82
C ALA A 21 4.06 -32.07 23.30
N ALA A 22 5.07 -32.01 24.16
CA ALA A 22 4.90 -31.66 25.57
C ALA A 22 4.44 -30.20 25.77
N LEU A 23 4.98 -29.24 25.00
CA LEU A 23 4.53 -27.85 25.01
C LEU A 23 3.09 -27.73 24.50
N GLN A 24 2.74 -28.44 23.43
CA GLN A 24 1.41 -28.44 22.84
C GLN A 24 0.38 -28.95 23.86
N ALA A 25 0.68 -30.06 24.54
CA ALA A 25 -0.13 -30.58 25.64
C ALA A 25 -0.28 -29.57 26.79
N ALA A 26 0.81 -28.90 27.20
CA ALA A 26 0.75 -27.86 28.24
C ALA A 26 -0.19 -26.71 27.83
N THR A 27 -0.09 -26.22 26.60
CA THR A 27 -0.93 -25.10 26.14
C THR A 27 -2.41 -25.46 25.95
N MET A 28 -2.77 -26.75 25.82
CA MET A 28 -4.16 -27.19 25.74
C MET A 28 -4.81 -27.32 27.12
N VAL A 29 -4.01 -27.63 28.16
CA VAL A 29 -4.48 -27.82 29.54
C VAL A 29 -4.72 -26.48 30.24
N TYR A 30 -4.06 -25.41 29.79
CA TYR A 30 -4.23 -24.08 30.36
C TYR A 30 -5.56 -23.45 29.93
N GLN A 31 -6.52 -23.31 30.86
CA GLN A 31 -7.87 -22.78 30.62
C GLN A 31 -8.06 -21.31 31.05
N GLY A 32 -6.97 -20.57 31.29
CA GLY A 32 -7.03 -19.17 31.73
C GLY A 32 -6.90 -18.98 33.24
N THR A 33 -7.53 -17.93 33.78
CA THR A 33 -7.34 -17.47 35.17
C THR A 33 -7.70 -18.54 36.20
N LEU A 34 -6.75 -18.87 37.08
CA LEU A 34 -6.95 -19.83 38.16
C LEU A 34 -7.99 -19.32 39.18
N ALA A 35 -9.00 -20.14 39.48
CA ALA A 35 -10.04 -19.89 40.49
C ALA A 35 -10.61 -18.46 40.41
N PRO A 36 -11.29 -18.08 39.31
CA PRO A 36 -11.67 -16.70 39.00
C PRO A 36 -12.49 -16.01 40.10
N ASP A 37 -13.23 -16.78 40.90
CA ASP A 37 -14.08 -16.28 41.99
C ASP A 37 -13.33 -16.00 43.31
N CYS A 38 -12.01 -16.27 43.35
CA CYS A 38 -11.17 -15.99 44.51
C CYS A 38 -10.40 -14.67 44.33
N TYR A 39 -10.51 -13.78 45.31
CA TYR A 39 -9.92 -12.44 45.31
C TYR A 39 -8.78 -12.26 46.32
N ASP A 40 -8.34 -13.34 46.98
CA ASP A 40 -7.29 -13.27 48.00
C ASP A 40 -5.93 -12.90 47.39
N ASP A 41 -5.16 -12.04 48.05
CA ASP A 41 -3.88 -11.52 47.52
C ASP A 41 -2.83 -12.60 47.22
N TRP A 42 -2.84 -13.72 47.95
CA TRP A 42 -1.89 -14.82 47.74
C TRP A 42 -2.09 -15.52 46.38
N ILE A 43 -3.29 -15.46 45.80
CA ILE A 43 -3.59 -16.12 44.52
C ILE A 43 -3.12 -15.30 43.31
N GLN A 44 -2.92 -13.99 43.49
CA GLN A 44 -2.51 -13.10 42.40
C GLN A 44 -1.09 -13.41 41.91
N GLY A 45 -0.14 -13.63 42.83
CA GLY A 45 1.22 -14.02 42.47
C GLY A 45 1.27 -15.37 41.75
N GLU A 46 0.39 -16.29 42.12
CA GLU A 46 0.31 -17.61 41.48
C GLU A 46 -0.33 -17.53 40.08
N ARG A 47 -1.37 -16.70 39.90
CA ARG A 47 -1.96 -16.40 38.59
C ARG A 47 -0.94 -15.79 37.64
N GLU A 48 -0.16 -14.81 38.11
CA GLU A 48 0.87 -14.16 37.33
C GLU A 48 1.99 -15.14 36.95
N ARG A 49 2.46 -15.95 37.91
CA ARG A 49 3.44 -17.01 37.65
C ARG A 49 2.98 -17.97 36.54
N LEU A 50 1.74 -18.44 36.60
CA LEU A 50 1.20 -19.38 35.61
C LEU A 50 0.99 -18.73 34.24
N ALA A 51 0.52 -17.46 34.21
CA ALA A 51 0.40 -16.71 32.97
C ALA A 51 1.76 -16.52 32.29
N GLN A 52 2.80 -16.14 33.04
CA GLN A 52 4.17 -16.03 32.54
C GLN A 52 4.69 -17.38 31.99
N GLN A 53 4.43 -18.48 32.69
CA GLN A 53 4.81 -19.82 32.23
C GLN A 53 4.07 -20.23 30.95
N TYR A 54 2.80 -19.85 30.80
CA TYR A 54 2.02 -20.10 29.59
C TYR A 54 2.54 -19.30 28.40
N LEU A 55 2.81 -18.00 28.57
CA LEU A 55 3.40 -17.15 27.54
C LEU A 55 4.78 -17.69 27.10
N ALA A 56 5.63 -18.08 28.06
CA ALA A 56 6.92 -18.69 27.77
C ALA A 56 6.78 -20.00 26.99
N ALA A 57 5.80 -20.85 27.33
CA ALA A 57 5.54 -22.09 26.61
C ALA A 57 5.10 -21.83 25.15
N LEU A 58 4.26 -20.82 24.93
CA LEU A 58 3.83 -20.40 23.60
C LEU A 58 5.00 -19.88 22.76
N GLU A 59 5.86 -19.04 23.33
CA GLU A 59 7.06 -18.53 22.65
C GLU A 59 8.02 -19.66 22.28
N GLN A 60 8.25 -20.62 23.19
CA GLN A 60 9.10 -21.78 22.91
C GLN A 60 8.52 -22.68 21.80
N GLY A 61 7.20 -22.89 21.79
CA GLY A 61 6.53 -23.66 20.73
C GLY A 61 6.63 -22.97 19.37
N MET A 62 6.41 -21.67 19.32
CA MET A 62 6.58 -20.84 18.11
C MET A 62 8.01 -20.96 17.55
N LEU A 63 9.04 -20.81 18.40
CA LEU A 63 10.44 -20.91 17.97
C LEU A 63 10.79 -22.30 17.42
N LEU A 64 10.31 -23.38 18.06
CA LEU A 64 10.51 -24.74 17.57
C LEU A 64 9.83 -25.01 16.22
N HIS A 65 8.66 -24.42 15.97
CA HIS A 65 8.01 -24.49 14.66
C HIS A 65 8.74 -23.64 13.60
N GLU A 66 9.28 -22.47 13.97
CA GLU A 66 10.12 -21.63 13.08
C GLU A 66 11.40 -22.37 12.66
N GLU A 67 12.08 -23.03 13.60
CA GLU A 67 13.29 -23.85 13.33
C GLU A 67 13.03 -25.00 12.34
N ARG A 68 11.84 -25.61 12.43
CA ARG A 68 11.41 -26.68 11.50
C ARG A 68 10.84 -26.17 10.19
N ARG A 69 10.79 -24.84 10.00
CA ARG A 69 10.17 -24.19 8.84
C ARG A 69 8.68 -24.49 8.68
N SER A 70 8.00 -24.88 9.76
CA SER A 70 6.55 -25.05 9.81
C SER A 70 5.88 -23.71 10.10
N TYR A 71 5.93 -22.79 9.13
CA TYR A 71 5.54 -21.39 9.34
C TYR A 71 4.04 -21.21 9.65
N GLY A 72 3.16 -22.03 9.09
CA GLY A 72 1.71 -21.99 9.40
C GLY A 72 1.43 -22.24 10.88
N GLU A 73 1.97 -23.34 11.42
CA GLU A 73 1.87 -23.64 12.85
C GLU A 73 2.52 -22.53 13.69
N ALA A 74 3.71 -22.05 13.33
CA ALA A 74 4.36 -20.95 14.06
C ALA A 74 3.49 -19.67 14.12
N ILE A 75 2.75 -19.36 13.06
CA ILE A 75 1.80 -18.24 13.00
C ILE A 75 0.66 -18.44 14.01
N ASP A 76 0.09 -19.64 14.12
CA ASP A 76 -1.00 -19.91 15.05
C ASP A 76 -0.55 -19.80 16.52
N TRP A 77 0.65 -20.28 16.83
CA TRP A 77 1.25 -20.09 18.15
C TRP A 77 1.49 -18.61 18.48
N ALA A 78 1.98 -17.81 17.51
CA ALA A 78 2.18 -16.38 17.68
C ALA A 78 0.85 -15.61 17.86
N ARG A 79 -0.23 -16.02 17.16
CA ARG A 79 -1.57 -15.45 17.36
C ARG A 79 -2.12 -15.73 18.75
N ARG A 80 -1.94 -16.95 19.26
CA ARG A 80 -2.32 -17.32 20.64
C ARG A 80 -1.54 -16.51 21.68
N LEU A 81 -0.27 -16.21 21.40
CA LEU A 81 0.55 -15.37 22.26
C LEU A 81 0.04 -13.92 22.27
N LEU A 82 -0.31 -13.35 21.11
CA LEU A 82 -0.91 -12.00 21.03
C LEU A 82 -2.31 -11.90 21.65
N ALA A 83 -3.10 -12.97 21.60
CA ALA A 83 -4.40 -12.99 22.26
C ALA A 83 -4.27 -12.93 23.79
N ALA A 84 -3.17 -13.46 24.34
CA ALA A 84 -2.88 -13.45 25.77
C ALA A 84 -2.13 -12.18 26.21
N ASP A 85 -1.27 -11.61 25.37
CA ASP A 85 -0.58 -10.34 25.59
C ASP A 85 -0.62 -9.45 24.33
N PRO A 86 -1.71 -8.67 24.14
CA PRO A 86 -1.88 -7.81 22.97
C PRO A 86 -0.87 -6.66 22.85
N LEU A 87 -0.16 -6.34 23.94
CA LEU A 87 0.81 -5.23 24.00
C LEU A 87 2.25 -5.71 23.72
N HIS A 88 2.45 -7.00 23.48
CA HIS A 88 3.77 -7.56 23.21
C HIS A 88 4.28 -7.25 21.79
N GLU A 89 4.89 -6.08 21.60
CA GLU A 89 5.38 -5.62 20.30
C GLU A 89 6.39 -6.59 19.63
N ALA A 90 7.19 -7.32 20.42
CA ALA A 90 8.13 -8.30 19.87
C ALA A 90 7.41 -9.47 19.16
N THR A 91 6.21 -9.86 19.61
CA THR A 91 5.41 -10.91 18.96
C THR A 91 4.90 -10.44 17.61
N TYR A 92 4.44 -9.19 17.49
CA TYR A 92 4.05 -8.62 16.20
C TYR A 92 5.21 -8.65 15.19
N ARG A 93 6.43 -8.25 15.62
CA ARG A 93 7.61 -8.34 14.75
C ARG A 93 7.91 -9.77 14.29
N ARG A 94 7.80 -10.75 15.18
CA ARG A 94 7.98 -12.17 14.83
C ARG A 94 6.91 -12.65 13.86
N LEU A 95 5.65 -12.32 14.12
CA LEU A 95 4.52 -12.69 13.26
C LEU A 95 4.65 -12.09 11.85
N MET A 96 5.10 -10.82 11.74
CA MET A 96 5.44 -10.21 10.44
C MET A 96 6.51 -10.99 9.68
N ARG A 97 7.58 -11.40 10.38
CA ARG A 97 8.65 -12.21 9.77
C ARG A 97 8.16 -13.58 9.34
N LEU A 98 7.34 -14.26 10.16
CA LEU A 98 6.78 -15.57 9.84
C LEU A 98 5.88 -15.51 8.61
N HIS A 99 5.01 -14.49 8.49
CA HIS A 99 4.21 -14.27 7.30
C HIS A 99 5.07 -14.00 6.05
N ALA A 100 6.14 -13.21 6.19
CA ALA A 100 7.08 -12.97 5.10
C ALA A 100 7.82 -14.25 4.66
N LEU A 101 8.22 -15.11 5.61
CA LEU A 101 8.83 -16.42 5.34
C LEU A 101 7.84 -17.40 4.71
N ASN A 102 6.55 -17.28 5.03
CA ASN A 102 5.46 -18.04 4.41
C ASN A 102 4.98 -17.43 3.08
N ASN A 103 5.72 -16.47 2.52
CA ASN A 103 5.44 -15.75 1.28
C ASN A 103 4.10 -14.97 1.28
N ASP A 104 3.53 -14.68 2.45
CA ASP A 104 2.31 -13.89 2.62
C ASP A 104 2.65 -12.50 3.17
N ARG A 105 3.26 -11.68 2.30
CA ARG A 105 3.66 -10.30 2.65
C ARG A 105 2.46 -9.41 2.99
N VAL A 106 1.29 -9.70 2.43
CA VAL A 106 0.07 -8.93 2.68
C VAL A 106 -0.41 -9.14 4.11
N ALA A 107 -0.39 -10.38 4.60
CA ALA A 107 -0.65 -10.64 6.02
C ALA A 107 0.40 -10.00 6.93
N ALA A 108 1.68 -9.99 6.54
CA ALA A 108 2.73 -9.30 7.30
C ALA A 108 2.46 -7.79 7.43
N MET A 109 1.98 -7.13 6.37
CA MET A 109 1.59 -5.70 6.43
C MET A 109 0.37 -5.46 7.31
N ARG A 110 -0.64 -6.34 7.26
CA ARG A 110 -1.82 -6.27 8.16
C ARG A 110 -1.44 -6.37 9.63
N VAL A 111 -0.46 -7.23 9.96
CA VAL A 111 0.06 -7.37 11.32
C VAL A 111 0.72 -6.08 11.82
N TYR A 112 1.43 -5.34 10.95
CA TYR A 112 1.97 -4.02 11.30
C TYR A 112 0.87 -3.01 11.64
N HIS A 113 -0.15 -2.89 10.77
CA HIS A 113 -1.25 -1.95 11.02
C HIS A 113 -2.05 -2.31 12.28
N THR A 114 -2.26 -3.60 12.52
CA THR A 114 -2.87 -4.09 13.77
C THR A 114 -2.03 -3.67 14.97
N CYS A 115 -0.71 -3.89 14.93
CA CYS A 115 0.22 -3.47 15.98
C CYS A 115 0.14 -1.96 16.26
N ALA A 116 0.18 -1.14 15.21
CA ALA A 116 0.09 0.31 15.33
C ALA A 116 -1.23 0.75 15.97
N SER A 117 -2.36 0.21 15.52
CA SER A 117 -3.68 0.53 16.07
C SER A 117 -3.84 0.11 17.53
N THR A 118 -3.33 -1.06 17.92
CA THR A 118 -3.41 -1.56 19.30
C THR A 118 -2.55 -0.72 20.24
N LEU A 119 -1.31 -0.39 19.86
CA LEU A 119 -0.43 0.44 20.68
C LEU A 119 -0.93 1.88 20.82
N GLU A 120 -1.49 2.45 19.75
CA GLU A 120 -2.08 3.77 19.79
C GLU A 120 -3.32 3.80 20.70
N LYS A 121 -4.20 2.81 20.59
CA LYS A 121 -5.43 2.74 21.40
C LYS A 121 -5.16 2.51 22.88
N GLU A 122 -4.28 1.58 23.22
CA GLU A 122 -4.08 1.14 24.61
C GLU A 122 -3.01 1.95 25.35
N LEU A 123 -2.00 2.46 24.64
CA LEU A 123 -0.85 3.15 25.23
C LEU A 123 -0.63 4.57 24.69
N GLY A 124 -1.33 5.00 23.63
CA GLY A 124 -1.16 6.32 23.03
C GLY A 124 0.21 6.51 22.35
N VAL A 125 0.89 5.42 22.01
CA VAL A 125 2.24 5.45 21.43
C VAL A 125 2.27 4.78 20.06
N ALA A 126 3.11 5.29 19.17
CA ALA A 126 3.39 4.66 17.89
C ALA A 126 4.37 3.47 18.04
N PRO A 127 4.39 2.50 17.11
CA PRO A 127 5.32 1.36 17.14
C PRO A 127 6.79 1.78 17.29
N GLY A 128 7.63 1.00 17.95
CA GLY A 128 9.05 1.26 18.10
C GLY A 128 9.83 1.20 16.76
N ALA A 129 11.03 1.79 16.75
CA ALA A 129 11.87 1.90 15.55
C ALA A 129 12.13 0.56 14.87
N ALA A 130 12.48 -0.48 15.64
CA ALA A 130 12.77 -1.80 15.09
C ALA A 130 11.55 -2.50 14.45
N THR A 131 10.32 -2.10 14.82
CA THR A 131 9.08 -2.60 14.20
C THR A 131 8.80 -1.86 12.90
N ARG A 132 9.01 -0.54 12.88
CA ARG A 132 8.92 0.29 11.67
C ARG A 132 9.95 -0.13 10.63
N GLU A 133 11.22 -0.30 11.01
CA GLU A 133 12.29 -0.77 10.12
C GLU A 133 12.00 -2.16 9.51
N LEU A 134 11.36 -3.05 10.26
CA LEU A 134 10.95 -4.35 9.72
C LEU A 134 9.83 -4.19 8.69
N TYR A 135 8.81 -3.39 9.00
CA TYR A 135 7.74 -3.06 8.06
C TYR A 135 8.29 -2.41 6.79
N GLU A 136 9.17 -1.42 6.92
CA GLU A 136 9.85 -0.76 5.81
C GLU A 136 10.61 -1.77 4.95
N ARG A 137 11.39 -2.68 5.54
CA ARG A 137 12.06 -3.74 4.77
C ARG A 137 11.07 -4.66 4.05
N LEU A 138 9.96 -5.02 4.68
CA LEU A 138 8.94 -5.86 4.05
C LEU A 138 8.25 -5.17 2.86
N VAL A 139 8.12 -3.84 2.93
CA VAL A 139 7.64 -2.99 1.85
C VAL A 139 8.72 -2.80 0.77
N HIS A 140 10.00 -2.73 1.14
CA HIS A 140 11.12 -2.38 0.25
C HIS A 140 11.92 -3.57 -0.34
N VAL A 141 11.73 -4.83 0.08
CA VAL A 141 12.38 -6.03 -0.54
C VAL A 141 11.73 -6.41 -1.88
N THR A 142 11.52 -5.43 -2.75
CA THR A 142 11.25 -5.62 -4.19
C THR A 142 12.47 -5.13 -4.95
N GLY A 143 13.53 -5.92 -4.88
CA GLY A 143 14.80 -5.63 -5.53
C GLY A 143 15.61 -6.89 -5.80
N ASP A 144 14.96 -7.96 -6.25
CA ASP A 144 15.57 -8.98 -7.09
C ASP A 144 14.48 -9.87 -7.70
N GLY A 145 14.39 -9.87 -9.03
CA GLY A 145 13.87 -11.01 -9.78
C GLY A 145 12.36 -11.16 -10.01
N VAL A 146 11.54 -10.09 -10.05
CA VAL A 146 10.20 -10.19 -10.65
C VAL A 146 9.97 -9.01 -11.59
N ALA A 147 9.80 -9.33 -12.88
CA ALA A 147 9.49 -8.39 -13.94
C ALA A 147 8.21 -7.57 -13.62
N PRO A 148 8.18 -6.25 -13.86
CA PRO A 148 6.98 -5.44 -13.73
C PRO A 148 6.17 -5.61 -15.01
N GLY A 149 5.23 -6.55 -14.98
CA GLY A 149 4.51 -6.94 -16.20
C GLY A 149 3.33 -7.84 -15.91
N ARG A 150 2.46 -7.40 -15.01
CA ARG A 150 1.02 -7.71 -14.99
C ARG A 150 0.40 -6.83 -13.92
N ALA A 151 -0.47 -5.92 -14.35
CA ALA A 151 -1.54 -5.45 -13.50
C ALA A 151 -2.09 -6.67 -12.75
N ARG A 152 -2.20 -6.59 -11.42
CA ARG A 152 -3.00 -7.58 -10.70
C ARG A 152 -4.41 -7.42 -11.23
N ASP A 153 -4.73 -8.23 -12.22
CA ASP A 153 -6.06 -8.43 -12.70
C ASP A 153 -6.80 -9.09 -11.55
N SER A 154 -7.44 -8.28 -10.72
CA SER A 154 -8.31 -8.80 -9.69
C SER A 154 -9.58 -9.40 -10.29
N GLY A 155 -9.78 -9.40 -11.61
CA GLY A 155 -10.95 -9.96 -12.30
C GLY A 155 -12.28 -9.25 -12.00
N VAL A 156 -12.33 -8.48 -10.92
CA VAL A 156 -13.47 -7.69 -10.46
C VAL A 156 -13.50 -6.37 -11.21
N GLY A 157 -14.61 -6.12 -11.90
CA GLY A 157 -14.85 -4.88 -12.66
C GLY A 157 -15.03 -3.68 -11.73
N LEU A 158 -14.96 -2.47 -12.29
CA LEU A 158 -15.28 -1.26 -11.54
C LEU A 158 -16.76 -1.25 -11.15
N VAL A 159 -17.06 -1.49 -9.87
CA VAL A 159 -18.41 -1.42 -9.33
C VAL A 159 -18.70 0.00 -8.82
N GLY A 160 -19.87 0.54 -9.19
CA GLY A 160 -20.36 1.84 -8.70
C GLY A 160 -19.59 3.07 -9.15
N ARG A 161 -18.66 2.95 -10.09
CA ARG A 161 -17.82 4.07 -10.59
C ARG A 161 -18.21 4.55 -11.98
N GLN A 162 -19.46 4.34 -12.38
CA GLN A 162 -19.89 4.57 -13.77
C GLN A 162 -19.83 6.05 -14.17
N HIS A 163 -20.15 6.96 -13.24
CA HIS A 163 -20.12 8.40 -13.47
C HIS A 163 -18.69 8.93 -13.54
N GLU A 164 -17.85 8.54 -12.59
CA GLU A 164 -16.44 8.92 -12.52
C GLU A 164 -15.68 8.39 -13.74
N TRP A 165 -15.97 7.15 -14.15
CA TRP A 165 -15.42 6.55 -15.36
C TRP A 165 -15.82 7.30 -16.63
N GLN A 166 -17.10 7.66 -16.79
CA GLN A 166 -17.56 8.46 -17.93
C GLN A 166 -16.90 9.84 -17.97
N THR A 167 -16.65 10.44 -16.81
CA THR A 167 -15.98 11.73 -16.69
C THR A 167 -14.51 11.64 -17.08
N LEU A 168 -13.78 10.62 -16.61
CA LEU A 168 -12.40 10.34 -17.04
C LEU A 168 -12.30 10.13 -18.55
N GLN A 169 -13.23 9.37 -19.13
CA GLN A 169 -13.27 9.18 -20.58
C GLN A 169 -13.58 10.48 -21.33
N ALA A 170 -14.46 11.34 -20.79
CA ALA A 170 -14.77 12.63 -21.40
C ALA A 170 -13.55 13.57 -21.38
N ALA A 171 -12.85 13.65 -20.24
CA ALA A 171 -11.60 14.39 -20.11
C ALA A 171 -10.53 13.86 -21.09
N TRP A 172 -10.40 12.54 -21.22
CA TRP A 172 -9.54 11.93 -22.23
C TRP A 172 -9.89 12.33 -23.65
N ARG A 173 -11.19 12.28 -24.04
CA ARG A 173 -11.61 12.68 -25.40
C ARG A 173 -11.25 14.13 -25.71
N THR A 174 -11.35 15.02 -24.72
CA THR A 174 -10.90 16.41 -24.84
C THR A 174 -9.37 16.46 -25.00
N ALA A 175 -8.64 15.72 -24.17
CA ALA A 175 -7.18 15.69 -24.24
C ALA A 175 -6.66 15.18 -25.60
N ALA A 176 -7.24 14.10 -26.09
CA ALA A 176 -6.91 13.49 -27.38
C ALA A 176 -7.10 14.44 -28.58
N ARG A 177 -7.93 15.50 -28.45
CA ARG A 177 -8.13 16.53 -29.47
C ARG A 177 -7.07 17.63 -29.46
N GLY A 178 -6.08 17.56 -28.59
CA GLY A 178 -4.98 18.53 -28.49
C GLY A 178 -5.22 19.59 -27.43
N ALA A 179 -5.58 19.15 -26.23
CA ALA A 179 -5.68 20.00 -25.05
C ALA A 179 -5.06 19.27 -23.86
N VAL A 180 -4.46 20.00 -22.94
CA VAL A 180 -4.07 19.43 -21.65
C VAL A 180 -5.32 19.37 -20.76
N GLN A 181 -5.54 18.26 -20.08
CA GLN A 181 -6.62 18.09 -19.10
C GLN A 181 -6.06 17.55 -17.79
N CYS A 182 -6.55 18.06 -16.67
CA CYS A 182 -6.20 17.58 -15.34
C CYS A 182 -7.47 17.06 -14.65
N VAL A 183 -7.44 15.81 -14.21
CA VAL A 183 -8.50 15.23 -13.39
C VAL A 183 -7.93 14.89 -12.02
N VAL A 184 -8.61 15.30 -10.96
CA VAL A 184 -8.21 14.99 -9.59
C VAL A 184 -9.26 14.11 -8.95
N LEU A 185 -8.82 12.93 -8.51
CA LEU A 185 -9.61 11.96 -7.77
C LEU A 185 -9.37 12.16 -6.27
N SER A 186 -10.39 12.58 -5.54
CA SER A 186 -10.33 12.83 -4.10
C SER A 186 -11.26 11.89 -3.34
N GLY A 187 -10.90 11.57 -2.09
CA GLY A 187 -11.73 10.78 -1.19
C GLY A 187 -10.89 10.06 -0.14
N GLU A 188 -11.55 9.31 0.73
CA GLU A 188 -10.91 8.63 1.86
C GLU A 188 -9.96 7.49 1.44
N ALA A 189 -9.14 7.02 2.38
CA ALA A 189 -8.31 5.84 2.18
C ALA A 189 -9.16 4.61 1.82
N GLY A 190 -8.69 3.79 0.88
CA GLY A 190 -9.41 2.58 0.45
C GLY A 190 -10.61 2.79 -0.49
N ILE A 191 -11.03 4.05 -0.73
CA ILE A 191 -12.25 4.36 -1.53
C ILE A 191 -12.17 3.96 -3.02
N GLY A 192 -10.98 3.61 -3.52
CA GLY A 192 -10.77 3.14 -4.90
C GLY A 192 -10.18 4.15 -5.88
N LYS A 193 -9.63 5.29 -5.41
CA LYS A 193 -8.96 6.31 -6.26
C LYS A 193 -7.88 5.69 -7.17
N THR A 194 -6.94 4.98 -6.54
CA THR A 194 -5.85 4.25 -7.20
C THR A 194 -6.38 3.26 -8.22
N ARG A 195 -7.37 2.44 -7.85
CA ARG A 195 -7.96 1.42 -8.74
C ARG A 195 -8.60 2.07 -9.98
N LEU A 196 -9.27 3.21 -9.81
CA LEU A 196 -9.85 3.95 -10.93
C LEU A 196 -8.79 4.53 -11.87
N ALA A 197 -7.69 5.07 -11.32
CA ALA A 197 -6.55 5.55 -12.11
C ALA A 197 -5.82 4.40 -12.85
N GLU A 198 -5.64 3.26 -12.19
CA GLU A 198 -5.10 2.04 -12.78
C GLU A 198 -5.97 1.53 -13.93
N GLU A 199 -7.30 1.50 -13.75
CA GLU A 199 -8.23 1.10 -14.81
C GLU A 199 -8.12 2.04 -16.02
N MET A 200 -7.97 3.35 -15.79
CA MET A 200 -7.80 4.32 -16.88
C MET A 200 -6.48 4.09 -17.63
N ALA A 201 -5.38 3.82 -16.92
CA ALA A 201 -4.10 3.49 -17.54
C ALA A 201 -4.17 2.16 -18.32
N HIS A 202 -4.87 1.16 -17.76
CA HIS A 202 -5.08 -0.13 -18.41
C HIS A 202 -5.91 0.02 -19.70
N TRP A 203 -7.04 0.71 -19.62
CA TRP A 203 -7.88 1.03 -20.77
C TRP A 203 -7.10 1.80 -21.84
N ALA A 204 -6.30 2.80 -21.44
CA ALA A 204 -5.45 3.54 -22.37
C ALA A 204 -4.46 2.60 -23.11
N GLY A 205 -3.80 1.70 -22.38
CA GLY A 205 -2.91 0.68 -22.96
C GLY A 205 -3.61 -0.23 -23.97
N GLN A 206 -4.84 -0.67 -23.68
CA GLN A 206 -5.64 -1.47 -24.62
C GLN A 206 -5.99 -0.72 -25.91
N GLN A 207 -6.09 0.62 -25.85
CA GLN A 207 -6.30 1.48 -27.02
C GLN A 207 -4.99 1.88 -27.73
N GLY A 208 -3.84 1.34 -27.30
CA GLY A 208 -2.52 1.69 -27.84
C GLY A 208 -2.02 3.08 -27.45
N ILE A 209 -2.60 3.67 -26.40
CA ILE A 209 -2.18 4.95 -25.83
C ILE A 209 -1.09 4.69 -24.79
N SER A 210 -0.01 5.47 -24.83
CA SER A 210 1.00 5.42 -23.78
C SER A 210 0.44 5.97 -22.47
N ALA A 211 0.54 5.19 -21.40
CA ALA A 211 0.11 5.60 -20.08
C ALA A 211 1.18 5.24 -19.05
N ALA A 212 1.36 6.09 -18.05
CA ALA A 212 2.19 5.81 -16.89
C ALA A 212 1.40 6.08 -15.62
N LEU A 213 1.55 5.18 -14.65
CA LEU A 213 1.05 5.35 -13.30
C LEU A 213 2.24 5.27 -12.35
N THR A 214 2.41 6.29 -11.54
CA THR A 214 3.41 6.34 -10.47
C THR A 214 2.72 6.65 -9.15
N ARG A 215 3.27 6.13 -8.06
CA ARG A 215 2.74 6.33 -6.71
C ARG A 215 3.76 7.06 -5.86
N ALA A 216 3.32 8.11 -5.19
CA ALA A 216 4.12 8.76 -4.16
C ALA A 216 3.95 8.06 -2.82
N TYR A 217 5.02 8.09 -2.02
CA TYR A 217 5.04 7.53 -0.67
C TYR A 217 5.52 8.62 0.28
N ALA A 218 5.04 8.60 1.53
CA ALA A 218 5.39 9.63 2.52
C ALA A 218 6.90 9.81 2.71
N ALA A 219 7.67 8.71 2.68
CA ALA A 219 9.13 8.74 2.78
C ALA A 219 9.83 9.43 1.57
N GLY A 220 9.14 9.51 0.42
CA GLY A 220 9.64 10.16 -0.79
C GLY A 220 9.38 11.67 -0.84
N ARG A 221 8.65 12.26 0.13
CA ARG A 221 8.28 13.68 0.12
C ARG A 221 9.50 14.61 0.13
N ASP A 222 10.52 14.24 0.89
CA ASP A 222 11.76 15.03 1.02
C ASP A 222 12.77 14.73 -0.10
N LEU A 223 12.52 13.71 -0.92
CA LEU A 223 13.37 13.36 -2.06
C LEU A 223 12.83 14.01 -3.33
N ALA A 224 13.56 15.01 -3.82
CA ALA A 224 13.18 15.76 -5.01
C ALA A 224 12.90 14.83 -6.20
N TYR A 225 11.72 14.98 -6.80
CA TYR A 225 11.27 14.25 -7.99
C TYR A 225 11.14 12.72 -7.82
N ALA A 226 11.14 12.17 -6.60
CA ALA A 226 11.15 10.71 -6.39
C ALA A 226 10.11 9.94 -7.23
N ALA A 227 8.84 10.35 -7.17
CA ALA A 227 7.76 9.72 -7.93
C ALA A 227 7.94 9.88 -9.46
N LEU A 228 8.54 11.00 -9.92
CA LEU A 228 8.84 11.19 -11.33
C LEU A 228 10.02 10.33 -11.77
N VAL A 229 11.05 10.17 -10.96
CA VAL A 229 12.19 9.29 -11.28
C VAL A 229 11.71 7.86 -11.46
N GLU A 230 10.84 7.37 -10.57
CA GLU A 230 10.20 6.07 -10.72
C GLU A 230 9.36 5.99 -12.01
N CYS A 231 8.56 7.02 -12.28
CA CYS A 231 7.78 7.12 -13.52
C CYS A 231 8.65 7.06 -14.77
N LEU A 232 9.76 7.80 -14.81
CA LEU A 232 10.67 7.87 -15.97
C LEU A 232 11.37 6.54 -16.23
N ARG A 233 11.65 5.77 -15.17
CA ARG A 233 12.23 4.40 -15.24
C ARG A 233 11.23 3.33 -15.67
N SER A 234 9.94 3.64 -15.66
CA SER A 234 8.91 2.68 -16.03
C SER A 234 9.00 2.29 -17.52
N GLU A 235 8.59 1.04 -17.81
CA GLU A 235 8.56 0.48 -19.17
C GLU A 235 7.87 1.38 -20.20
N PRO A 236 6.69 2.00 -19.95
CA PRO A 236 6.05 2.85 -20.95
C PRO A 236 6.75 4.19 -21.19
N VAL A 237 7.61 4.65 -20.28
CA VAL A 237 8.19 6.01 -20.31
C VAL A 237 9.65 6.01 -20.72
N MET A 238 10.46 5.04 -20.28
CA MET A 238 11.88 4.99 -20.61
C MET A 238 12.15 5.02 -22.14
N PRO A 239 11.37 4.34 -23.01
CA PRO A 239 11.50 4.50 -24.46
C PRO A 239 11.24 5.91 -24.98
N LEU A 240 10.40 6.71 -24.30
CA LEU A 240 10.15 8.12 -24.63
C LEU A 240 11.35 8.98 -24.23
N VAL A 241 11.91 8.73 -23.04
CA VAL A 241 13.14 9.37 -22.56
C VAL A 241 14.28 9.17 -23.57
N ARG A 242 14.51 7.93 -24.00
CA ARG A 242 15.57 7.58 -24.96
C ARG A 242 15.39 8.20 -26.36
N ARG A 243 14.17 8.59 -26.73
CA ARG A 243 13.85 9.23 -28.02
C ARG A 243 14.11 10.73 -28.04
N LEU A 244 14.31 11.36 -26.88
CA LEU A 244 14.60 12.79 -26.82
C LEU A 244 15.99 13.11 -27.40
N ASP A 245 16.11 14.33 -27.94
CA ASP A 245 17.39 14.84 -28.41
C ASP A 245 18.46 14.78 -27.29
N PRO A 246 19.74 14.58 -27.63
CA PRO A 246 20.83 14.46 -26.65
C PRO A 246 20.86 15.59 -25.61
N VAL A 247 20.54 16.82 -26.02
CA VAL A 247 20.50 18.00 -25.13
C VAL A 247 19.52 17.84 -23.97
N TRP A 248 18.37 17.18 -24.20
CA TRP A 248 17.36 16.94 -23.16
C TRP A 248 17.69 15.70 -22.35
N ARG A 249 18.27 14.66 -22.99
CA ARG A 249 18.77 13.48 -22.27
C ARG A 249 19.88 13.84 -21.28
N THR A 250 20.76 14.79 -21.61
CA THR A 250 21.76 15.33 -20.68
C THR A 250 21.12 15.93 -19.42
N GLU A 251 20.03 16.69 -19.55
CA GLU A 251 19.34 17.22 -18.36
C GLU A 251 18.68 16.12 -17.53
N LEU A 252 18.09 15.11 -18.18
CA LEU A 252 17.47 13.97 -17.49
C LEU A 252 18.50 13.08 -16.80
N ALA A 253 19.75 13.02 -17.28
CA ALA A 253 20.82 12.25 -16.68
C ALA A 253 21.18 12.69 -15.24
N ARG A 254 20.74 13.88 -14.81
CA ARG A 254 20.80 14.34 -13.41
C ARG A 254 20.00 13.46 -12.47
N LEU A 255 18.87 12.96 -12.97
CA LEU A 255 17.90 12.15 -12.21
C LEU A 255 18.03 10.66 -12.56
N LEU A 256 18.53 10.37 -13.76
CA LEU A 256 18.69 9.04 -14.34
C LEU A 256 20.16 8.82 -14.75
N PRO A 257 21.08 8.59 -13.79
CA PRO A 257 22.51 8.40 -14.09
C PRO A 257 22.77 7.24 -15.07
N GLU A 258 21.86 6.27 -15.15
CA GLU A 258 21.89 5.19 -16.14
C GLU A 258 21.94 5.68 -17.61
N LEU A 259 21.41 6.87 -17.93
CA LEU A 259 21.48 7.42 -19.29
C LEU A 259 22.93 7.68 -19.73
N ASN A 260 23.79 8.14 -18.81
CA ASN A 260 25.21 8.33 -19.08
C ASN A 260 25.95 7.00 -19.23
N ALA A 261 25.50 5.95 -18.54
CA ALA A 261 26.07 4.61 -18.67
C ALA A 261 25.71 3.97 -20.03
N GLU A 262 24.50 4.22 -20.53
CA GLU A 262 24.03 3.74 -21.83
C GLU A 262 24.66 4.49 -23.02
N ASP A 263 24.88 5.80 -22.88
CA ASP A 263 25.46 6.65 -23.92
C ASP A 263 26.60 7.51 -23.34
N PRO A 264 27.85 7.01 -23.35
CA PRO A 264 29.01 7.73 -22.83
C PRO A 264 29.34 9.02 -23.59
N THR A 265 28.69 9.27 -24.73
CA THR A 265 28.89 10.50 -25.51
C THR A 265 27.99 11.66 -25.04
N LEU A 266 27.02 11.38 -24.16
CA LEU A 266 26.20 12.41 -23.53
C LEU A 266 27.08 13.33 -22.66
N ALA A 267 26.82 14.63 -22.78
CA ALA A 267 27.45 15.61 -21.91
C ALA A 267 27.01 15.40 -20.46
N GLN A 268 27.93 15.58 -19.52
CA GLN A 268 27.61 15.55 -18.09
C GLN A 268 26.83 16.82 -17.71
N PRO A 269 25.75 16.69 -16.95
CA PRO A 269 24.97 17.86 -16.53
C PRO A 269 25.73 18.73 -15.52
N GLU A 270 25.83 20.03 -15.79
CA GLU A 270 26.44 21.02 -14.87
C GLU A 270 25.59 21.22 -13.61
N PRO A 271 26.14 21.51 -12.41
CA PRO A 271 25.33 21.76 -11.20
C PRO A 271 24.21 22.79 -11.41
N LEU A 272 23.04 22.58 -10.78
CA LEU A 272 21.89 23.50 -10.85
C LEU A 272 22.12 24.74 -9.96
N THR A 273 22.92 25.68 -10.44
CA THR A 273 23.25 26.93 -9.73
C THR A 273 22.39 28.11 -10.17
N GLU A 274 21.92 28.09 -11.42
CA GLU A 274 21.17 29.18 -12.04
C GLU A 274 19.73 28.77 -12.37
N ARG A 275 18.82 29.76 -12.35
CA ARG A 275 17.38 29.53 -12.58
C ARG A 275 17.08 28.93 -13.97
N TRP A 276 17.84 29.32 -15.00
CA TRP A 276 17.64 28.80 -16.36
C TRP A 276 18.00 27.32 -16.47
N GLN A 277 18.96 26.82 -15.67
CA GLN A 277 19.30 25.38 -15.64
C GLN A 277 18.14 24.57 -15.06
N ARG A 278 17.50 25.09 -14.00
CA ARG A 278 16.28 24.49 -13.43
C ARG A 278 15.14 24.49 -14.47
N GLN A 279 14.97 25.58 -15.20
CA GLN A 279 13.99 25.64 -16.30
C GLN A 279 14.28 24.58 -17.38
N ARG A 280 15.54 24.42 -17.80
CA ARG A 280 15.90 23.37 -18.78
C ARG A 280 15.59 21.96 -18.29
N LEU A 281 15.79 21.67 -17.00
CA LEU A 281 15.37 20.40 -16.42
C LEU A 281 13.85 20.23 -16.48
N PHE A 282 13.08 21.27 -16.15
CA PHE A 282 11.61 21.25 -16.25
C PHE A 282 11.14 21.00 -17.69
N GLU A 283 11.78 21.66 -18.66
CA GLU A 283 11.52 21.43 -20.09
C GLU A 283 11.86 20.00 -20.50
N ALA A 284 13.00 19.47 -20.07
CA ALA A 284 13.41 18.10 -20.38
C ALA A 284 12.40 17.08 -19.83
N LEU A 285 11.98 17.24 -18.58
CA LEU A 285 10.95 16.42 -17.95
C LEU A 285 9.61 16.54 -18.67
N ALA A 286 9.18 17.77 -19.01
CA ALA A 286 7.91 17.99 -19.69
C ALA A 286 7.90 17.37 -21.10
N ARG A 287 9.00 17.51 -21.84
CA ARG A 287 9.16 16.94 -23.19
C ARG A 287 8.95 15.44 -23.21
N VAL A 288 9.30 14.68 -22.17
CA VAL A 288 9.05 13.23 -22.12
C VAL A 288 7.57 12.91 -22.40
N PHE A 289 6.64 13.71 -21.87
CA PHE A 289 5.21 13.44 -21.93
C PHE A 289 4.47 14.14 -23.07
N VAL A 290 5.07 15.19 -23.66
CA VAL A 290 4.43 15.98 -24.74
C VAL A 290 5.14 15.86 -26.10
N HIS A 291 6.31 15.21 -26.16
CA HIS A 291 7.10 15.12 -27.39
C HIS A 291 6.35 14.44 -28.55
N GLY A 292 6.48 15.02 -29.74
CA GLY A 292 5.84 14.52 -30.96
C GLY A 292 4.31 14.60 -30.95
N ASN A 293 3.72 15.33 -30.00
CA ASN A 293 2.27 15.48 -29.81
C ASN A 293 1.51 14.14 -29.76
N ARG A 294 2.15 13.12 -29.19
CA ARG A 294 1.53 11.81 -29.01
C ARG A 294 0.57 11.84 -27.82
N PRO A 295 -0.61 11.22 -27.91
CA PRO A 295 -1.51 11.12 -26.78
C PRO A 295 -0.87 10.39 -25.59
N PHE A 296 -0.97 10.93 -24.39
CA PHE A 296 -0.40 10.36 -23.17
C PHE A 296 -1.33 10.51 -21.96
N VAL A 297 -1.37 9.49 -21.10
CA VAL A 297 -2.04 9.53 -19.79
C VAL A 297 -1.00 9.42 -18.67
N LEU A 298 -0.87 10.45 -17.85
CA LEU A 298 0.02 10.47 -16.68
C LEU A 298 -0.82 10.42 -15.41
N ALA A 299 -0.75 9.32 -14.67
CA ALA A 299 -1.40 9.17 -13.37
C ALA A 299 -0.36 9.26 -12.24
N LEU A 300 -0.64 10.11 -11.26
CA LEU A 300 0.14 10.34 -10.05
C LEU A 300 -0.73 10.03 -8.85
N ASP A 301 -0.44 8.89 -8.22
CA ASP A 301 -1.16 8.42 -7.05
C ASP A 301 -0.57 9.03 -5.78
N ASP A 302 -1.45 9.32 -4.81
CA ASP A 302 -1.12 9.96 -3.54
C ASP A 302 -0.34 11.31 -3.68
N LEU A 303 -0.88 12.27 -4.44
CA LEU A 303 -0.29 13.59 -4.69
C LEU A 303 0.09 14.38 -3.42
N GLN A 304 -0.54 14.11 -2.28
CA GLN A 304 -0.17 14.75 -1.01
C GLN A 304 1.26 14.38 -0.56
N TRP A 305 1.82 13.28 -1.05
CA TRP A 305 3.15 12.80 -0.70
C TRP A 305 4.25 13.11 -1.72
N VAL A 306 3.94 13.80 -2.83
CA VAL A 306 5.00 14.22 -3.77
C VAL A 306 5.81 15.41 -3.23
N SER A 307 7.07 15.51 -3.67
CA SER A 307 7.94 16.65 -3.33
C SER A 307 7.39 17.96 -3.91
N ASN A 308 7.74 19.09 -3.29
CA ASN A 308 7.32 20.41 -3.77
C ASN A 308 7.83 20.70 -5.20
N GLU A 309 9.03 20.23 -5.55
CA GLU A 309 9.58 20.38 -6.90
C GLU A 309 8.78 19.61 -7.95
N THR A 310 8.18 18.47 -7.56
CA THR A 310 7.29 17.71 -8.43
C THR A 310 5.99 18.48 -8.68
N LEU A 311 5.43 19.14 -7.66
CA LEU A 311 4.24 19.98 -7.79
C LEU A 311 4.50 21.23 -8.64
N GLU A 312 5.65 21.89 -8.44
CA GLU A 312 6.08 23.02 -9.27
C GLU A 312 6.26 22.60 -10.72
N TRP A 313 6.86 21.43 -10.96
CA TRP A 313 6.97 20.86 -12.29
C TRP A 313 5.61 20.50 -12.91
N LEU A 314 4.66 19.97 -12.14
CA LEU A 314 3.31 19.69 -12.64
C LEU A 314 2.61 20.97 -13.10
N SER A 315 2.71 22.05 -12.32
CA SER A 315 2.18 23.37 -12.69
C SER A 315 2.84 23.91 -13.97
N PHE A 316 4.14 23.64 -14.17
CA PHE A 316 4.84 23.96 -15.39
C PHE A 316 4.38 23.10 -16.59
N LEU A 317 4.33 21.77 -16.43
CA LEU A 317 3.99 20.80 -17.48
C LEU A 317 2.67 21.15 -18.17
N VAL A 318 1.64 21.45 -17.38
CA VAL A 318 0.29 21.68 -17.92
C VAL A 318 0.18 22.97 -18.73
N ARG A 319 1.14 23.89 -18.58
CA ARG A 319 1.24 25.16 -19.31
C ARG A 319 2.29 25.13 -20.42
N PHE A 320 3.18 24.13 -20.40
CA PHE A 320 4.35 24.06 -21.27
C PHE A 320 3.96 23.97 -22.75
N GLU A 321 3.03 23.08 -23.08
CA GLU A 321 2.52 22.89 -24.45
C GLU A 321 0.98 22.79 -24.40
N PRO A 322 0.25 23.92 -24.49
CA PRO A 322 -1.21 23.93 -24.29
C PRO A 322 -2.00 23.05 -25.26
N ARG A 323 -1.41 22.73 -26.42
CA ARG A 323 -1.99 21.86 -27.46
C ARG A 323 -1.54 20.40 -27.37
N ALA A 324 -0.76 20.05 -26.35
CA ALA A 324 -0.36 18.67 -26.12
C ALA A 324 -1.59 17.80 -25.87
N ARG A 325 -1.53 16.56 -26.33
CA ARG A 325 -2.57 15.56 -26.08
C ARG A 325 -2.29 14.83 -24.77
N LEU A 326 -2.49 15.52 -23.64
CA LEU A 326 -2.08 15.03 -22.34
C LEU A 326 -3.25 15.03 -21.35
N LEU A 327 -3.51 13.88 -20.74
CA LEU A 327 -4.37 13.76 -19.57
C LEU A 327 -3.51 13.49 -18.34
N VAL A 328 -3.58 14.38 -17.36
CA VAL A 328 -2.96 14.21 -16.03
C VAL A 328 -4.05 13.78 -15.04
N ILE A 329 -3.82 12.70 -14.31
CA ILE A 329 -4.71 12.21 -13.26
C ILE A 329 -3.95 12.29 -11.93
N GLY A 330 -4.50 13.00 -10.96
CA GLY A 330 -3.96 13.07 -9.61
C GLY A 330 -4.88 12.39 -8.61
N CYS A 331 -4.38 11.47 -7.80
CA CYS A 331 -5.16 10.96 -6.66
C CYS A 331 -4.75 11.69 -5.39
N LEU A 332 -5.72 12.09 -4.57
CA LEU A 332 -5.46 12.74 -3.29
C LEU A 332 -6.35 12.20 -2.18
N ARG A 333 -5.82 12.21 -0.96
CA ARG A 333 -6.57 11.95 0.27
C ARG A 333 -7.02 13.27 0.87
N SER A 334 -8.32 13.49 0.91
CA SER A 334 -8.91 14.76 1.34
C SER A 334 -8.69 15.04 2.82
N ASP A 335 -8.55 13.99 3.63
CA ASP A 335 -8.27 14.01 5.06
C ASP A 335 -6.82 14.35 5.41
N GLU A 336 -5.89 14.18 4.47
CA GLU A 336 -4.46 14.48 4.65
C GLU A 336 -4.05 15.86 4.09
N ILE A 337 -5.00 16.64 3.54
CA ILE A 337 -4.75 17.94 2.92
C ILE A 337 -5.42 19.05 3.73
N ASP A 338 -4.60 19.90 4.34
CA ASP A 338 -5.05 21.15 4.94
C ASP A 338 -4.95 22.34 3.95
N ALA A 339 -5.45 23.50 4.39
CA ALA A 339 -5.42 24.72 3.58
C ALA A 339 -3.99 25.23 3.30
N GLY A 340 -2.99 24.82 4.09
CA GLY A 340 -1.58 25.20 3.94
C GLY A 340 -0.79 24.26 3.02
N HIS A 341 -1.36 23.12 2.66
CA HIS A 341 -0.66 22.09 1.89
C HIS A 341 -0.30 22.59 0.48
N PRO A 342 0.94 22.36 -0.03
CA PRO A 342 1.36 22.83 -1.35
C PRO A 342 0.48 22.37 -2.52
N VAL A 343 -0.14 21.19 -2.41
CA VAL A 343 -1.11 20.68 -3.40
C VAL A 343 -2.32 21.63 -3.54
N SER A 344 -2.76 22.28 -2.46
CA SER A 344 -3.89 23.21 -2.49
C SER A 344 -3.64 24.38 -3.44
N ASN A 345 -2.40 24.88 -3.51
CA ASN A 345 -2.00 25.92 -4.46
C ASN A 345 -2.04 25.43 -5.91
N LEU A 346 -1.53 24.21 -6.16
CA LEU A 346 -1.62 23.59 -7.49
C LEU A 346 -3.08 23.46 -7.94
N LEU A 347 -3.98 22.99 -7.07
CA LEU A 347 -5.40 22.85 -7.39
C LEU A 347 -6.05 24.21 -7.69
N LEU A 348 -5.75 25.25 -6.90
CA LEU A 348 -6.22 26.60 -7.15
C LEU A 348 -5.76 27.15 -8.50
N ASP A 349 -4.49 26.95 -8.85
CA ASP A 349 -3.91 27.38 -10.12
C ASP A 349 -4.54 26.68 -11.32
N LEU A 350 -4.75 25.36 -11.22
CA LEU A 350 -5.38 24.56 -12.27
C LEU A 350 -6.86 24.93 -12.45
N ARG A 351 -7.57 25.21 -11.35
CA ARG A 351 -8.96 25.66 -11.37
C ARG A 351 -9.08 27.04 -12.01
N GLY A 352 -8.21 27.98 -11.63
CA GLY A 352 -8.15 29.31 -12.22
C GLY A 352 -7.82 29.30 -13.72
N ALA A 353 -7.05 28.32 -14.17
CA ALA A 353 -6.74 28.11 -15.58
C ALA A 353 -7.83 27.36 -16.38
N GLY A 354 -8.89 26.86 -15.72
CA GLY A 354 -9.94 26.07 -16.37
C GLY A 354 -9.48 24.70 -16.86
N LEU A 355 -8.40 24.16 -16.28
CA LEU A 355 -7.80 22.86 -16.66
C LEU A 355 -8.23 21.71 -15.75
N LEU A 356 -8.83 22.02 -14.60
CA LEU A 356 -9.12 21.06 -13.53
C LEU A 356 -10.56 20.53 -13.58
N THR A 357 -10.69 19.22 -13.52
CA THR A 357 -11.93 18.51 -13.18
C THR A 357 -11.73 17.77 -11.86
N GLU A 358 -12.55 18.04 -10.86
CA GLU A 358 -12.47 17.40 -9.54
C GLU A 358 -13.56 16.32 -9.41
N LEU A 359 -13.16 15.11 -9.03
CA LEU A 359 -14.04 13.97 -8.79
C LEU A 359 -13.87 13.51 -7.34
N VAL A 360 -14.92 13.71 -6.53
CA VAL A 360 -14.99 13.20 -5.16
C VAL A 360 -15.62 11.82 -5.19
N LEU A 361 -14.85 10.80 -4.84
CA LEU A 361 -15.32 9.42 -4.79
C LEU A 361 -16.07 9.19 -3.49
N ALA A 362 -17.37 8.92 -3.60
CA ALA A 362 -18.20 8.53 -2.47
C ALA A 362 -18.03 7.03 -2.14
N PRO A 363 -18.39 6.59 -0.92
CA PRO A 363 -18.57 5.17 -0.61
C PRO A 363 -19.58 4.50 -1.56
N LEU A 364 -19.45 3.19 -1.74
CA LEU A 364 -20.40 2.42 -2.53
C LEU A 364 -21.76 2.40 -1.84
N SER A 365 -22.83 2.40 -2.63
CA SER A 365 -24.19 2.13 -2.14
C SER A 365 -24.31 0.69 -1.62
N PRO A 366 -25.39 0.35 -0.88
CA PRO A 366 -25.67 -1.02 -0.48
C PRO A 366 -25.74 -2.00 -1.67
N GLU A 367 -26.35 -1.57 -2.79
CA GLU A 367 -26.48 -2.39 -3.99
C GLU A 367 -25.13 -2.63 -4.69
N GLU A 368 -24.29 -1.60 -4.75
CA GLU A 368 -22.94 -1.69 -5.30
C GLU A 368 -22.02 -2.53 -4.40
N THR A 369 -22.16 -2.40 -3.08
CA THR A 369 -21.43 -3.23 -2.11
C THR A 369 -21.77 -4.71 -2.27
N ARG A 370 -23.06 -5.02 -2.43
CA ARG A 370 -23.51 -6.36 -2.76
C ARG A 370 -22.92 -6.85 -4.08
N THR A 371 -23.00 -6.02 -5.12
CA THR A 371 -22.49 -6.37 -6.46
C THR A 371 -20.98 -6.66 -6.42
N LEU A 372 -20.22 -5.89 -5.65
CA LEU A 372 -18.80 -6.12 -5.43
C LEU A 372 -18.53 -7.45 -4.71
N ALA A 373 -19.31 -7.76 -3.67
CA ALA A 373 -19.21 -9.04 -2.96
C ALA A 373 -19.60 -10.24 -3.83
N ASP A 374 -20.62 -10.10 -4.67
CA ASP A 374 -21.04 -11.14 -5.62
C ASP A 374 -19.92 -11.46 -6.62
N GLN A 375 -19.23 -10.43 -7.13
CA GLN A 375 -18.09 -10.60 -8.03
C GLN A 375 -16.89 -11.26 -7.34
N LEU A 376 -16.62 -10.90 -6.08
CA LEU A 376 -15.49 -11.43 -5.32
C LEU A 376 -15.68 -12.89 -4.89
N THR A 377 -16.92 -13.27 -4.57
CA THR A 377 -17.26 -14.64 -4.14
C THR A 377 -17.63 -15.55 -5.31
N GLU A 378 -17.71 -15.01 -6.53
CA GLU A 378 -18.21 -15.68 -7.74
C GLU A 378 -19.62 -16.30 -7.56
N ARG A 379 -20.41 -15.80 -6.61
CA ARG A 379 -21.77 -16.27 -6.29
C ARG A 379 -22.61 -15.14 -5.72
N ALA A 380 -23.93 -15.25 -5.86
CA ALA A 380 -24.82 -14.28 -5.23
C ALA A 380 -24.86 -14.47 -3.70
N ILE A 381 -24.51 -13.43 -2.95
CA ILE A 381 -24.72 -13.41 -1.50
C ILE A 381 -26.18 -13.09 -1.18
N ASP A 382 -26.67 -13.62 -0.06
CA ASP A 382 -28.01 -13.32 0.41
C ASP A 382 -28.14 -11.87 0.90
N SER A 383 -29.37 -11.37 0.99
CA SER A 383 -29.63 -9.98 1.37
C SER A 383 -29.25 -9.66 2.81
N ALA A 384 -29.28 -10.65 3.71
CA ALA A 384 -28.94 -10.44 5.11
C ALA A 384 -27.43 -10.25 5.28
N ALA A 385 -26.64 -11.13 4.68
CA ALA A 385 -25.19 -11.03 4.60
C ALA A 385 -24.75 -9.74 3.90
N ALA A 386 -25.40 -9.36 2.80
CA ALA A 386 -25.12 -8.09 2.12
C ALA A 386 -25.37 -6.87 3.01
N GLN A 387 -26.46 -6.87 3.79
CA GLN A 387 -26.78 -5.79 4.72
C GLN A 387 -25.78 -5.72 5.87
N THR A 388 -25.37 -6.87 6.43
CA THR A 388 -24.34 -6.95 7.47
C THR A 388 -23.00 -6.44 6.94
N LEU A 389 -22.60 -6.88 5.74
CA LEU A 389 -21.37 -6.44 5.08
C LEU A 389 -21.37 -4.93 4.85
N TYR A 390 -22.47 -4.37 4.32
CA TYR A 390 -22.59 -2.93 4.15
C TYR A 390 -22.52 -2.17 5.47
N SER A 391 -23.22 -2.65 6.51
CA SER A 391 -23.24 -1.99 7.82
C SER A 391 -21.87 -2.01 8.51
N PHE A 392 -21.04 -3.02 8.25
CA PHE A 392 -19.70 -3.14 8.81
C PHE A 392 -18.66 -2.31 8.04
N THR A 393 -18.81 -2.22 6.72
CA THR A 393 -17.83 -1.59 5.81
C THR A 393 -18.18 -0.16 5.44
N GLU A 394 -19.43 0.25 5.70
CA GLU A 394 -20.03 1.52 5.28
C GLU A 394 -19.87 1.80 3.77
N GLY A 395 -19.73 0.74 2.97
CA GLY A 395 -19.51 0.83 1.52
C GLY A 395 -18.08 1.19 1.10
N ASN A 396 -17.09 1.16 2.02
CA ASN A 396 -15.69 1.33 1.64
C ASN A 396 -15.18 0.07 0.88
N PRO A 397 -14.80 0.18 -0.41
CA PRO A 397 -14.41 -0.97 -1.22
C PRO A 397 -13.27 -1.80 -0.64
N LEU A 398 -12.29 -1.16 0.02
CA LEU A 398 -11.17 -1.87 0.64
C LEU A 398 -11.67 -2.83 1.72
N PHE A 399 -12.51 -2.33 2.63
CA PHE A 399 -13.08 -3.14 3.71
C PHE A 399 -14.01 -4.22 3.17
N VAL A 400 -14.79 -3.95 2.14
CA VAL A 400 -15.62 -4.97 1.46
C VAL A 400 -14.76 -6.12 0.92
N VAL A 401 -13.68 -5.81 0.19
CA VAL A 401 -12.76 -6.81 -0.36
C VAL A 401 -12.09 -7.61 0.76
N GLU A 402 -11.67 -6.95 1.83
CA GLU A 402 -10.99 -7.59 2.95
C GLU A 402 -11.91 -8.51 3.76
N THR A 403 -13.13 -8.07 4.07
CA THR A 403 -14.13 -8.89 4.77
C THR A 403 -14.49 -10.13 3.98
N VAL A 404 -14.78 -9.97 2.67
CA VAL A 404 -15.13 -11.11 1.80
C VAL A 404 -13.98 -12.11 1.68
N ARG A 405 -12.72 -11.64 1.57
CA ARG A 405 -11.55 -12.52 1.52
C ARG A 405 -11.29 -13.26 2.83
N ALA A 406 -11.57 -12.63 3.97
CA ALA A 406 -11.44 -13.28 5.27
C ALA A 406 -12.45 -14.44 5.42
N ASP A 407 -13.68 -14.25 4.97
CA ASP A 407 -14.72 -15.28 5.02
C ASP A 407 -14.46 -16.43 4.03
N LEU A 408 -13.94 -16.14 2.84
CA LEU A 408 -13.52 -17.19 1.88
C LEU A 408 -12.40 -18.06 2.44
N GLY A 409 -11.39 -17.46 3.09
CA GLY A 409 -10.29 -18.20 3.72
C GLY A 409 -10.71 -19.04 4.93
N ALA A 410 -11.84 -18.72 5.58
CA ALA A 410 -12.40 -19.51 6.68
C ALA A 410 -13.21 -20.73 6.22
N HIS A 411 -13.59 -20.79 4.93
CA HIS A 411 -14.38 -21.89 4.36
C HIS A 411 -13.56 -22.86 3.47
N GLU A 412 -12.27 -22.57 3.23
CA GLU A 412 -11.34 -23.45 2.51
C GLU A 412 -10.41 -24.29 3.42
N LEU A 413 -10.64 -24.25 4.74
CA LEU A 413 -10.01 -25.11 5.76
C LEU A 413 -11.06 -26.01 6.40
#